data_AF-A0A257MDF1-F1
#
_entry.id   AF-A0A257MDF1-F1
#
_cell.length_a   1.000
_cell.length_b   1.000
_cell.length_c   1.000
_cell.angle_alpha   90.00
_cell.angle_beta   90.00
_cell.angle_gamma   90.00
#
_symmetry.space_group_name_H-M   'P 1'
#
loop_
_entity.id
_entity.type
_entity.pdbx_description
1 polymer ?
#
loop_
_entity_poly.entity_id
_entity_poly.type
_entity_poly.pdbx_seq_one_letter_code
_entity_poly.pdbx_strand_id
1 'polypeptide(L)'
;MTVFRIRMNGQELEITAKEGSNPTILDAAKQSGISIPTLCHHPALEPYGSCRLCTVEIEKSSRRRFVTACNYPLEDGLIVDTCSAGVMAVRKMILELLLARCPGERRIQDLAVEYGVARPRFLLEDEDCILCGLCHRVCSELVGVSAINAQNRGVLRDVDTPYGEPSEDCIACGACALVCPTSSAAKRENIYPLLASDIKQIEAQFLDGTMDGDLGVVRRMLAGRSDIQGQDGGMVTAMLLRGMERGLLDAAVVVRADERCGAVAFLAEDADSIMQARGTKYVRISVIPALVQALQKGKKKVAVVGTPCQIRVVRNLQSQGYFASRFPDAEIFLLGLFCFESFDYARLKSHISDLFGGLDLDKAAKVQIARGKFLAWAGGQEHSCRVSELGGLVREGCDYCGDLVSRLADISIGSVGSPEGFSTVIVRSGRGERLLEGLAFEPKEVRREDILKLAAMKKKNAEQNFAEILGGFSEEIEAEESLCPAPSAICRREH
;
A
#
# COMPACT_ATOMS: atom_id res chain seq x y z
N MET A 1 24.93 -22.85 -15.82
CA MET A 1 24.01 -22.17 -16.78
C MET A 1 23.46 -23.22 -17.74
N THR A 2 22.17 -23.18 -18.05
CA THR A 2 21.52 -24.12 -18.98
C THR A 2 21.25 -23.39 -20.29
N VAL A 3 21.56 -24.03 -21.43
CA VAL A 3 21.31 -23.49 -22.76
C VAL A 3 20.19 -24.29 -23.42
N PHE A 4 19.18 -23.60 -23.95
CA PHE A 4 18.08 -24.18 -24.70
C PHE A 4 18.18 -23.75 -26.16
N ARG A 5 18.07 -24.69 -27.09
CA ARG A 5 18.00 -24.41 -28.53
C ARG A 5 16.56 -24.53 -28.99
N ILE A 6 15.97 -23.42 -29.39
CA ILE A 6 14.58 -23.38 -29.82
C ILE A 6 14.47 -22.78 -31.23
N ARG A 7 13.32 -22.97 -31.85
CA ARG A 7 12.97 -22.28 -33.09
C ARG A 7 11.74 -21.40 -32.87
N MET A 8 11.88 -20.08 -32.92
CA MET A 8 10.76 -19.14 -32.78
C MET A 8 10.56 -18.35 -34.07
N ASN A 9 9.36 -18.38 -34.65
CA ASN A 9 9.05 -17.70 -35.93
C ASN A 9 10.04 -18.05 -37.07
N GLY A 10 10.47 -19.31 -37.12
CA GLY A 10 11.45 -19.81 -38.10
C GLY A 10 12.92 -19.51 -37.76
N GLN A 11 13.19 -18.64 -36.79
CA GLN A 11 14.51 -18.25 -36.30
C GLN A 11 15.05 -19.32 -35.34
N GLU A 12 16.31 -19.75 -35.49
CA GLU A 12 16.99 -20.58 -34.48
C GLU A 12 17.58 -19.68 -33.40
N LEU A 13 17.27 -19.97 -32.14
CA LEU A 13 17.62 -19.16 -30.98
C LEU A 13 18.29 -20.02 -29.91
N GLU A 14 19.39 -19.50 -29.35
CA GLU A 14 20.04 -20.07 -28.16
C GLU A 14 19.69 -19.22 -26.94
N ILE A 15 18.91 -19.79 -26.01
CA ILE A 15 18.42 -19.11 -24.81
C ILE A 15 19.25 -19.58 -23.63
N THR A 16 19.85 -18.63 -22.90
CA THR A 16 20.67 -18.94 -21.73
C THR A 16 19.88 -18.65 -20.47
N ALA A 17 19.73 -19.66 -19.63
CA ALA A 17 19.02 -19.57 -18.35
C ALA A 17 19.95 -19.86 -17.16
N LYS A 18 19.64 -19.25 -16.02
CA LYS A 18 20.34 -19.54 -14.76
C LYS A 18 20.10 -21.00 -14.37
N GLU A 19 21.11 -21.61 -13.78
CA GLU A 19 21.03 -23.01 -13.36
C GLU A 19 19.96 -23.18 -12.27
N GLY A 20 19.08 -24.17 -12.42
CA GLY A 20 17.92 -24.38 -11.54
C GLY A 20 16.72 -23.46 -11.80
N SER A 21 16.78 -22.56 -12.79
CA SER A 21 15.60 -21.79 -13.23
C SER A 21 14.75 -22.57 -14.24
N ASN A 22 13.43 -22.29 -14.25
CA ASN A 22 12.48 -22.79 -15.24
C ASN A 22 12.03 -21.63 -16.14
N PRO A 23 12.81 -21.26 -17.17
CA PRO A 23 12.40 -20.20 -18.09
C PRO A 23 11.14 -20.59 -18.85
N THR A 24 10.34 -19.61 -19.21
CA THR A 24 9.13 -19.76 -20.01
C THR A 24 9.39 -19.39 -21.47
N ILE A 25 8.42 -19.68 -22.36
CA ILE A 25 8.48 -19.20 -23.75
C ILE A 25 8.53 -17.66 -23.78
N LEU A 26 7.84 -16.97 -22.87
CA LEU A 26 7.86 -15.51 -22.80
C LEU A 26 9.26 -14.98 -22.45
N ASP A 27 9.97 -15.63 -21.52
CA ASP A 27 11.34 -15.25 -21.17
C ASP A 27 12.30 -15.41 -22.36
N ALA A 28 12.14 -16.52 -23.11
CA ALA A 28 12.90 -16.76 -24.33
C ALA A 28 12.62 -15.70 -25.41
N ALA A 29 11.35 -15.32 -25.58
CA ALA A 29 10.94 -14.28 -26.52
C ALA A 29 11.55 -12.92 -26.15
N LYS A 30 11.52 -12.54 -24.86
CA LYS A 30 12.15 -11.32 -24.34
C LYS A 30 13.66 -11.29 -24.59
N GLN A 31 14.38 -12.37 -24.27
CA GLN A 31 15.83 -12.46 -24.50
C GLN A 31 16.19 -12.33 -25.99
N SER A 32 15.26 -12.66 -26.88
CA SER A 32 15.46 -12.64 -28.33
C SER A 32 14.87 -11.40 -29.02
N GLY A 33 14.32 -10.43 -28.27
CA GLY A 33 13.68 -9.24 -28.82
C GLY A 33 12.37 -9.52 -29.58
N ILE A 34 11.73 -10.68 -29.36
CA ILE A 34 10.45 -11.03 -29.96
C ILE A 34 9.32 -10.57 -29.03
N SER A 35 8.49 -9.65 -29.51
CA SER A 35 7.35 -9.15 -28.73
C SER A 35 6.21 -10.17 -28.67
N ILE A 36 5.73 -10.45 -27.46
CA ILE A 36 4.52 -11.21 -27.19
C ILE A 36 3.67 -10.38 -26.21
N PRO A 37 2.43 -10.00 -26.56
CA PRO A 37 1.64 -9.10 -25.73
C PRO A 37 1.19 -9.77 -24.43
N THR A 38 1.27 -9.04 -23.33
CA THR A 38 0.75 -9.45 -22.02
C THR A 38 0.05 -8.30 -21.30
N LEU A 39 -1.03 -8.62 -20.58
CA LEU A 39 -1.72 -7.68 -19.68
C LEU A 39 -1.78 -8.16 -18.23
N CYS A 40 -1.58 -9.46 -17.98
CA CYS A 40 -1.64 -10.07 -16.64
C CYS A 40 -0.29 -10.60 -16.16
N HIS A 41 0.77 -10.36 -16.92
CA HIS A 41 2.13 -10.80 -16.59
C HIS A 41 2.85 -9.67 -15.88
N HIS A 42 3.63 -10.01 -14.86
CA HIS A 42 4.52 -9.11 -14.18
C HIS A 42 5.73 -9.91 -13.70
N PRO A 43 6.99 -9.49 -13.98
CA PRO A 43 8.18 -10.29 -13.66
C PRO A 43 8.34 -10.64 -12.17
N ALA A 44 7.89 -9.76 -11.27
CA ALA A 44 7.94 -10.00 -9.83
C ALA A 44 6.80 -10.89 -9.29
N LEU A 45 5.89 -11.39 -10.14
CA LEU A 45 4.77 -12.23 -9.73
C LEU A 45 4.85 -13.60 -10.40
N GLU A 46 4.29 -14.63 -9.75
CA GLU A 46 4.22 -15.95 -10.35
C GLU A 46 3.45 -15.94 -11.70
N PRO A 47 3.75 -16.85 -12.64
CA PRO A 47 3.01 -16.96 -13.90
C PRO A 47 1.52 -17.23 -13.71
N TYR A 48 0.65 -16.39 -14.29
CA TYR A 48 -0.81 -16.51 -14.13
C TYR A 48 -1.56 -16.95 -15.39
N GLY A 49 -1.24 -16.36 -16.55
CA GLY A 49 -1.84 -16.73 -17.84
C GLY A 49 -3.34 -16.45 -17.97
N SER A 50 -3.91 -15.52 -17.20
CA SER A 50 -5.35 -15.22 -17.24
C SER A 50 -5.81 -14.47 -18.48
N CYS A 51 -5.05 -13.48 -18.95
CA CYS A 51 -5.46 -12.64 -20.09
C CYS A 51 -5.38 -13.36 -21.45
N ARG A 52 -4.62 -14.46 -21.55
CA ARG A 52 -4.41 -15.27 -22.76
C ARG A 52 -3.85 -14.55 -24.00
N LEU A 53 -3.53 -13.25 -23.94
CA LEU A 53 -2.90 -12.54 -25.06
C LEU A 53 -1.55 -13.13 -25.48
N CYS A 54 -0.83 -13.71 -24.52
CA CYS A 54 0.43 -14.40 -24.75
C CYS A 54 0.27 -15.78 -25.42
N THR A 55 -0.89 -16.09 -25.99
CA THR A 55 -1.08 -17.32 -26.76
C THR A 55 -0.08 -17.38 -27.91
N VAL A 56 0.54 -18.56 -28.04
CA VAL A 56 1.46 -18.95 -29.11
C VAL A 56 1.10 -20.36 -29.56
N GLU A 57 1.48 -20.72 -30.79
CA GLU A 57 1.35 -22.07 -31.31
C GLU A 57 2.69 -22.78 -31.15
N ILE A 58 2.68 -24.00 -30.59
CA ILE A 58 3.89 -24.82 -30.46
C ILE A 58 3.73 -26.13 -31.22
N GLU A 59 4.82 -26.63 -31.76
CA GLU A 59 4.90 -27.94 -32.40
C GLU A 59 5.74 -28.90 -31.54
N LYS A 60 5.12 -29.99 -31.08
CA LYS A 60 5.78 -31.04 -30.30
C LYS A 60 5.37 -32.41 -30.83
N SER A 61 6.35 -33.26 -31.16
CA SER A 61 6.11 -34.61 -31.71
C SER A 61 5.14 -34.59 -32.91
N SER A 62 5.34 -33.62 -33.81
CA SER A 62 4.51 -33.38 -35.01
C SER A 62 3.04 -33.05 -34.73
N ARG A 63 2.69 -32.64 -33.50
CA ARG A 63 1.36 -32.10 -33.14
C ARG A 63 1.48 -30.63 -32.80
N ARG A 64 0.57 -29.83 -33.37
CA ARG A 64 0.43 -28.41 -33.07
C ARG A 64 -0.61 -28.18 -31.99
N ARG A 65 -0.34 -27.23 -31.09
CA ARG A 65 -1.27 -26.83 -30.03
C ARG A 65 -1.04 -25.38 -29.63
N PHE A 66 -2.11 -24.72 -29.21
CA PHE A 66 -2.04 -23.40 -28.60
C PHE A 66 -1.71 -23.49 -27.12
N VAL A 67 -0.74 -22.72 -26.67
CA VAL A 67 -0.33 -22.60 -25.26
C VAL A 67 -0.12 -21.14 -24.89
N THR A 68 -0.07 -20.83 -23.60
CA THR A 68 0.26 -19.49 -23.10
C THR A 68 1.75 -19.36 -22.87
N ALA A 69 2.40 -18.41 -23.55
CA ALA A 69 3.85 -18.26 -23.48
C ALA A 69 4.36 -17.90 -22.07
N CYS A 70 3.55 -17.18 -21.28
CA CYS A 70 3.97 -16.68 -19.97
C CYS A 70 4.10 -17.73 -18.87
N ASN A 71 3.56 -18.94 -19.06
CA ASN A 71 3.62 -20.01 -18.04
C ASN A 71 3.99 -21.39 -18.64
N TYR A 72 4.16 -21.47 -19.96
CA TYR A 72 4.60 -22.70 -20.60
C TYR A 72 6.13 -22.81 -20.45
N PRO A 73 6.64 -23.89 -19.83
CA PRO A 73 8.08 -24.05 -19.61
C PRO A 73 8.83 -24.24 -20.93
N LEU A 74 10.01 -23.66 -21.02
CA LEU A 74 10.88 -23.80 -22.17
C LEU A 74 11.47 -25.21 -22.21
N GLU A 75 11.45 -25.83 -23.39
CA GLU A 75 12.00 -27.16 -23.64
C GLU A 75 13.02 -27.07 -24.78
N ASP A 76 14.08 -27.89 -24.72
CA ASP A 76 15.05 -27.96 -25.82
C ASP A 76 14.40 -28.53 -27.09
N GLY A 77 14.73 -27.95 -28.24
CA GLY A 77 14.14 -28.28 -29.54
C GLY A 77 12.71 -27.79 -29.75
N LEU A 78 12.16 -26.96 -28.85
CA LEU A 78 10.80 -26.45 -28.98
C LEU A 78 10.65 -25.53 -30.20
N ILE A 79 9.61 -25.76 -31.00
CA ILE A 79 9.25 -24.92 -32.13
C ILE A 79 8.03 -24.09 -31.73
N VAL A 80 8.14 -22.77 -31.85
CA VAL A 80 7.13 -21.78 -31.44
C VAL A 80 6.83 -20.85 -32.62
N ASP A 81 5.55 -20.61 -32.89
CA ASP A 81 5.07 -19.58 -33.80
C ASP A 81 4.20 -18.60 -33.01
N THR A 82 4.62 -17.33 -32.99
CA THR A 82 3.95 -16.25 -32.26
C THR A 82 3.02 -15.43 -33.16
N CYS A 83 3.01 -15.70 -34.47
CA CYS A 83 2.32 -14.91 -35.50
C CYS A 83 1.48 -15.75 -36.48
N SER A 84 1.29 -17.04 -36.21
CA SER A 84 0.45 -17.91 -37.02
C SER A 84 -0.96 -17.35 -37.19
N ALA A 85 -1.64 -17.70 -38.28
CA ALA A 85 -3.01 -17.24 -38.54
C ALA A 85 -3.97 -17.59 -37.38
N GLY A 86 -3.76 -18.75 -36.74
CA GLY A 86 -4.51 -19.15 -35.55
C GLY A 86 -4.22 -18.29 -34.33
N VAL A 87 -2.94 -17.99 -34.05
CA VAL A 87 -2.54 -17.11 -32.95
C VAL A 87 -3.14 -15.71 -33.12
N MET A 88 -3.05 -15.15 -34.33
CA MET A 88 -3.62 -13.84 -34.63
C MET A 88 -5.14 -13.82 -34.47
N ALA A 89 -5.84 -14.88 -34.90
CA ALA A 89 -7.28 -15.00 -34.71
C ALA A 89 -7.68 -15.06 -33.22
N VAL A 90 -6.93 -15.81 -32.41
CA VAL A 90 -7.16 -15.90 -30.96
C VAL A 90 -6.93 -14.55 -30.28
N ARG A 91 -5.82 -13.86 -30.57
CA ARG A 91 -5.54 -12.53 -29.99
C ARG A 91 -6.60 -11.50 -30.36
N LYS A 92 -7.04 -11.46 -31.62
CA LYS A 92 -8.13 -10.57 -32.05
C LYS A 92 -9.42 -10.85 -31.29
N MET A 93 -9.81 -12.11 -31.14
CA MET A 93 -11.00 -12.49 -30.36
C MET A 93 -10.91 -12.03 -28.89
N ILE A 94 -9.75 -12.22 -28.25
CA ILE A 94 -9.51 -11.76 -26.88
C ILE A 94 -9.61 -10.24 -26.79
N LEU A 95 -9.00 -9.52 -27.73
CA LEU A 95 -9.05 -8.05 -27.76
C LEU A 95 -10.46 -7.53 -28.02
N GLU A 96 -11.27 -8.21 -28.84
CA GLU A 96 -12.69 -7.87 -28.98
C GLU A 96 -13.45 -8.02 -27.66
N LEU A 97 -13.19 -9.08 -26.88
CA LEU A 97 -13.81 -9.26 -25.56
C LEU A 97 -13.34 -8.21 -24.55
N LEU A 98 -12.05 -7.91 -24.51
CA LEU A 98 -11.48 -6.89 -23.63
C LEU A 98 -11.98 -5.49 -23.99
N LEU A 99 -12.06 -5.17 -25.28
CA LEU A 99 -12.57 -3.88 -25.77
C LEU A 99 -14.08 -3.76 -25.54
N ALA A 100 -14.83 -4.87 -25.65
CA ALA A 100 -16.24 -4.88 -25.30
C ALA A 100 -16.47 -4.62 -23.82
N ARG A 101 -15.65 -5.23 -22.95
CA ARG A 101 -15.74 -5.03 -21.50
C ARG A 101 -15.30 -3.63 -21.06
N CYS A 102 -14.13 -3.20 -21.54
CA CYS A 102 -13.46 -1.96 -21.13
C CYS A 102 -13.25 -0.99 -22.29
N PRO A 103 -14.33 -0.48 -22.92
CA PRO A 103 -14.21 0.38 -24.10
C PRO A 103 -13.55 1.73 -23.79
N GLY A 104 -13.55 2.18 -22.53
CA GLY A 104 -12.93 3.43 -22.10
C GLY A 104 -11.42 3.37 -21.86
N GLU A 105 -10.82 2.18 -21.82
CA GLU A 105 -9.44 1.97 -21.38
C GLU A 105 -8.43 2.07 -22.54
N ARG A 106 -7.55 3.07 -22.48
CA ARG A 106 -6.62 3.42 -23.56
C ARG A 106 -5.71 2.26 -23.96
N ARG A 107 -5.11 1.55 -23.00
CA ARG A 107 -4.20 0.43 -23.28
C ARG A 107 -4.90 -0.70 -24.07
N ILE A 108 -6.20 -0.89 -23.83
CA ILE A 108 -7.00 -1.88 -24.56
C ILE A 108 -7.31 -1.40 -25.97
N GLN A 109 -7.63 -0.11 -26.13
CA GLN A 109 -7.83 0.50 -27.45
C GLN A 109 -6.57 0.43 -28.31
N ASP A 110 -5.40 0.75 -27.74
CA ASP A 110 -4.12 0.75 -28.45
C ASP A 110 -3.79 -0.67 -28.96
N LEU A 111 -3.90 -1.70 -28.10
CA LEU A 111 -3.74 -3.09 -28.50
C LEU A 111 -4.78 -3.54 -29.54
N ALA A 112 -6.04 -3.11 -29.40
CA ALA A 112 -7.07 -3.43 -30.38
C ALA A 112 -6.70 -2.89 -31.77
N VAL A 113 -6.21 -1.65 -31.86
CA VAL A 113 -5.74 -1.04 -33.11
C VAL A 113 -4.56 -1.80 -33.69
N GLU A 114 -3.56 -2.13 -32.87
CA GLU A 114 -2.37 -2.89 -33.29
C GLU A 114 -2.74 -4.22 -33.98
N TYR A 115 -3.73 -4.93 -33.44
CA TYR A 115 -4.19 -6.21 -33.99
C TYR A 115 -5.33 -6.07 -35.03
N GLY A 116 -5.69 -4.86 -35.43
CA GLY A 116 -6.69 -4.58 -36.45
C GLY A 116 -8.13 -4.89 -36.02
N VAL A 117 -8.44 -4.68 -34.73
CA VAL A 117 -9.78 -4.74 -34.15
C VAL A 117 -10.35 -3.32 -34.11
N ALA A 118 -11.17 -2.97 -35.09
CA ALA A 118 -11.79 -1.64 -35.16
C ALA A 118 -13.04 -1.51 -34.28
N ARG A 119 -13.80 -2.60 -34.11
CA ARG A 119 -15.00 -2.67 -33.28
C ARG A 119 -15.21 -4.08 -32.77
N PRO A 120 -15.65 -4.27 -31.51
CA PRO A 120 -15.99 -5.58 -31.02
C PRO A 120 -17.32 -6.06 -31.62
N ARG A 121 -17.49 -7.38 -31.71
CA ARG A 121 -18.75 -8.02 -32.11
C ARG A 121 -19.70 -8.25 -30.93
N PHE A 122 -19.23 -7.98 -29.72
CA PHE A 122 -19.94 -8.17 -28.46
C PHE A 122 -20.58 -6.86 -28.00
N LEU A 123 -21.57 -6.97 -27.11
CA LEU A 123 -22.17 -5.82 -26.46
C LEU A 123 -21.12 -5.10 -25.62
N LEU A 124 -21.10 -3.76 -25.70
CA LEU A 124 -20.24 -2.94 -24.87
C LEU A 124 -20.76 -2.95 -23.42
N GLU A 125 -19.86 -3.15 -22.48
CA GLU A 125 -20.03 -2.91 -21.05
C GLU A 125 -19.38 -1.55 -20.69
N ASP A 126 -19.52 -1.13 -19.45
CA ASP A 126 -18.92 0.11 -18.93
C ASP A 126 -18.04 -0.21 -17.72
N GLU A 127 -17.13 -1.16 -17.92
CA GLU A 127 -16.21 -1.62 -16.88
C GLU A 127 -14.81 -1.04 -17.10
N ASP A 128 -14.10 -0.73 -16.03
CA ASP A 128 -12.69 -0.32 -16.10
C ASP A 128 -11.72 -1.50 -15.83
N CYS A 129 -12.24 -2.64 -15.36
CA CYS A 129 -11.43 -3.78 -14.89
C CYS A 129 -11.41 -4.96 -15.89
N ILE A 130 -10.23 -5.28 -16.42
CA ILE A 130 -10.03 -6.45 -17.29
C ILE A 130 -9.81 -7.78 -16.54
N LEU A 131 -9.96 -7.79 -15.21
CA LEU A 131 -9.80 -8.99 -14.37
C LEU A 131 -8.44 -9.70 -14.54
N CYS A 132 -7.37 -8.93 -14.80
CA CYS A 132 -6.03 -9.49 -15.02
C CYS A 132 -5.43 -10.14 -13.76
N GLY A 133 -5.86 -9.69 -12.57
CA GLY A 133 -5.44 -10.22 -11.27
C GLY A 133 -4.16 -9.59 -10.70
N LEU A 134 -3.48 -8.71 -11.43
CA LEU A 134 -2.21 -8.10 -10.98
C LEU A 134 -2.35 -7.37 -9.63
N CYS A 135 -3.44 -6.60 -9.45
CA CYS A 135 -3.67 -5.81 -8.24
C CYS A 135 -3.81 -6.66 -6.97
N HIS A 136 -4.62 -7.72 -6.99
CA HIS A 136 -4.80 -8.55 -5.79
C HIS A 136 -3.58 -9.45 -5.54
N ARG A 137 -2.89 -9.89 -6.60
CA ARG A 137 -1.68 -10.69 -6.50
C ARG A 137 -0.50 -9.91 -5.96
N VAL A 138 -0.26 -8.67 -6.39
CA VAL A 138 0.78 -7.83 -5.76
C VAL A 138 0.46 -7.57 -4.29
N CYS A 139 -0.82 -7.42 -3.95
CA CYS A 139 -1.25 -7.20 -2.56
C CYS A 139 -0.99 -8.42 -1.66
N SER A 140 -1.16 -9.64 -2.18
CA SER A 140 -0.98 -10.88 -1.41
C SER A 140 0.43 -11.48 -1.51
N GLU A 141 1.02 -11.54 -2.70
CA GLU A 141 2.28 -12.25 -2.97
C GLU A 141 3.52 -11.42 -2.65
N LEU A 142 3.47 -10.09 -2.88
CA LEU A 142 4.62 -9.20 -2.66
C LEU A 142 4.47 -8.35 -1.40
N VAL A 143 3.35 -7.63 -1.27
CA VAL A 143 3.12 -6.77 -0.10
C VAL A 143 2.73 -7.60 1.14
N GLY A 144 2.09 -8.75 0.94
CA GLY A 144 1.69 -9.69 2.01
C GLY A 144 0.44 -9.28 2.80
N VAL A 145 -0.24 -8.20 2.41
CA VAL A 145 -1.38 -7.63 3.18
C VAL A 145 -2.70 -8.30 2.81
N SER A 146 -2.88 -8.72 1.55
CA SER A 146 -4.10 -9.41 1.07
C SER A 146 -5.43 -8.64 1.29
N ALA A 147 -5.39 -7.31 1.23
CA ALA A 147 -6.56 -6.45 1.48
C ALA A 147 -7.65 -6.54 0.39
N ILE A 148 -7.31 -7.01 -0.80
CA ILE A 148 -8.19 -7.14 -1.96
C ILE A 148 -8.04 -8.53 -2.58
N ASN A 149 -9.13 -9.08 -3.12
CA ASN A 149 -9.15 -10.44 -3.68
C ASN A 149 -10.13 -10.55 -4.84
N ALA A 150 -9.95 -11.57 -5.69
CA ALA A 150 -10.97 -11.95 -6.66
C ALA A 150 -12.19 -12.54 -5.93
N GLN A 151 -13.37 -12.02 -6.22
CA GLN A 151 -14.65 -12.45 -5.66
C GLN A 151 -15.56 -13.03 -6.76
N ASN A 152 -16.60 -13.75 -6.34
CA ASN A 152 -17.59 -14.38 -7.23
C ASN A 152 -16.96 -15.33 -8.27
N ARG A 153 -17.77 -15.79 -9.24
CA ARG A 153 -17.36 -16.71 -10.31
C ARG A 153 -18.09 -16.40 -11.62
N GLY A 154 -17.53 -16.88 -12.73
CA GLY A 154 -18.13 -16.72 -14.05
C GLY A 154 -18.27 -15.25 -14.44
N VAL A 155 -19.44 -14.87 -14.95
CA VAL A 155 -19.73 -13.50 -15.40
C VAL A 155 -19.84 -12.47 -14.26
N LEU A 156 -20.03 -12.93 -13.02
CA LEU A 156 -20.13 -12.06 -11.85
C LEU A 156 -18.76 -11.80 -11.18
N ARG A 157 -17.68 -12.35 -11.75
CA ARG A 157 -16.35 -12.25 -11.18
C ARG A 157 -15.90 -10.79 -11.15
N ASP A 158 -15.40 -10.37 -9.98
CA ASP A 158 -14.82 -9.05 -9.78
C ASP A 158 -13.58 -9.12 -8.86
N VAL A 159 -12.85 -8.03 -8.71
CA VAL A 159 -11.73 -7.90 -7.76
C VAL A 159 -12.03 -6.80 -6.77
N ASP A 160 -12.33 -7.18 -5.52
CA ASP A 160 -12.81 -6.22 -4.54
C ASP A 160 -12.29 -6.52 -3.12
N THR A 161 -12.58 -5.62 -2.18
CA THR A 161 -12.38 -5.89 -0.76
C THR A 161 -13.42 -6.92 -0.26
N PRO A 162 -13.16 -7.60 0.88
CA PRO A 162 -14.16 -8.45 1.52
C PRO A 162 -15.48 -7.69 1.73
N TYR A 163 -16.59 -8.29 1.27
CA TYR A 163 -17.95 -7.73 1.36
C TYR A 163 -18.18 -6.38 0.65
N GLY A 164 -17.22 -5.90 -0.15
CA GLY A 164 -17.28 -4.57 -0.77
C GLY A 164 -17.10 -3.42 0.23
N GLU A 165 -16.67 -3.72 1.46
CA GLU A 165 -16.50 -2.73 2.51
C GLU A 165 -15.08 -2.16 2.55
N PRO A 166 -14.88 -0.92 3.03
CA PRO A 166 -13.56 -0.35 3.23
C PRO A 166 -12.64 -1.31 4.02
N SER A 167 -11.56 -1.80 3.40
CA SER A 167 -10.68 -2.80 4.02
C SER A 167 -9.96 -2.25 5.24
N GLU A 168 -9.95 -2.99 6.34
CA GLU A 168 -9.20 -2.67 7.56
C GLU A 168 -7.70 -2.97 7.44
N ASP A 169 -7.33 -3.85 6.52
CA ASP A 169 -5.95 -4.29 6.33
C ASP A 169 -5.17 -3.43 5.35
N CYS A 170 -5.85 -2.72 4.45
CA CYS A 170 -5.19 -1.90 3.44
C CYS A 170 -4.34 -0.79 4.08
N ILE A 171 -3.04 -0.80 3.78
CA ILE A 171 -2.07 0.18 4.29
C ILE A 171 -1.85 1.39 3.38
N ALA A 172 -2.69 1.53 2.35
CA ALA A 172 -2.59 2.57 1.33
C ALA A 172 -1.22 2.66 0.63
N CYS A 173 -0.61 1.51 0.29
CA CYS A 173 0.72 1.46 -0.33
C CYS A 173 0.72 1.82 -1.83
N GLY A 174 -0.42 1.73 -2.52
CA GLY A 174 -0.54 2.06 -3.95
C GLY A 174 -0.03 1.00 -4.92
N ALA A 175 0.55 -0.11 -4.45
CA ALA A 175 1.08 -1.18 -5.30
C ALA A 175 0.04 -1.72 -6.31
N CYS A 176 -1.21 -1.89 -5.88
CA CYS A 176 -2.31 -2.34 -6.73
C CYS A 176 -2.62 -1.40 -7.91
N ALA A 177 -2.49 -0.09 -7.70
CA ALA A 177 -2.69 0.92 -8.74
C ALA A 177 -1.48 0.99 -9.68
N LEU A 178 -0.26 0.85 -9.15
CA LEU A 178 0.98 0.83 -9.95
C LEU A 178 1.00 -0.32 -10.95
N VAL A 179 0.56 -1.52 -10.55
CA VAL A 179 0.55 -2.70 -11.43
C VAL A 179 -0.68 -2.79 -12.33
N CYS A 180 -1.63 -1.85 -12.22
CA CYS A 180 -2.88 -1.93 -12.95
C CYS A 180 -2.64 -1.54 -14.43
N PRO A 181 -2.95 -2.42 -15.39
CA PRO A 181 -2.82 -2.09 -16.82
C PRO A 181 -3.94 -1.16 -17.31
N THR A 182 -4.93 -0.90 -16.45
CA THR A 182 -6.07 0.00 -16.69
C THR A 182 -6.16 1.03 -15.56
N SER A 183 -7.17 1.90 -15.58
CA SER A 183 -7.40 2.87 -14.50
C SER A 183 -8.22 2.32 -13.31
N SER A 184 -8.68 1.07 -13.36
CA SER A 184 -9.64 0.51 -12.40
C SER A 184 -9.18 0.56 -10.94
N ALA A 185 -7.96 0.12 -10.64
CA ALA A 185 -7.51 0.04 -9.25
C ALA A 185 -7.40 1.42 -8.59
N ALA A 186 -7.07 2.46 -9.36
CA ALA A 186 -6.98 3.84 -8.87
C ALA A 186 -8.36 4.50 -8.64
N LYS A 187 -9.41 3.99 -9.29
CA LYS A 187 -10.78 4.54 -9.23
C LYS A 187 -11.67 3.90 -8.15
N ARG A 188 -11.26 2.77 -7.55
CA ARG A 188 -12.09 2.06 -6.56
C ARG A 188 -12.22 2.83 -5.25
N GLU A 189 -13.43 2.91 -4.71
CA GLU A 189 -13.73 3.67 -3.47
C GLU A 189 -13.30 2.94 -2.18
N ASN A 190 -13.29 1.62 -2.20
CA ASN A 190 -12.99 0.74 -1.06
C ASN A 190 -11.52 0.26 -1.03
N ILE A 191 -10.74 0.63 -2.04
CA ILE A 191 -9.29 0.41 -2.09
C ILE A 191 -8.64 1.79 -1.94
N TYR A 192 -7.59 1.91 -1.12
CA TYR A 192 -6.97 3.22 -0.84
C TYR A 192 -5.59 3.37 -1.48
N PRO A 193 -5.40 3.17 -2.81
CA PRO A 193 -4.09 3.38 -3.38
C PRO A 193 -3.70 4.85 -3.20
N LEU A 194 -2.46 5.07 -2.76
CA LEU A 194 -1.87 6.40 -2.70
C LEU A 194 -0.57 6.39 -3.48
N LEU A 195 -0.61 7.02 -4.64
CA LEU A 195 0.55 7.29 -5.47
C LEU A 195 1.26 8.56 -4.99
N ALA A 196 2.48 8.77 -5.47
CA ALA A 196 3.26 9.96 -5.14
C ALA A 196 2.56 11.27 -5.58
N SER A 197 1.78 11.24 -6.67
CA SER A 197 0.93 12.34 -7.12
C SER A 197 -0.15 12.68 -6.10
N ASP A 198 -0.81 11.66 -5.55
CA ASP A 198 -1.93 11.82 -4.62
C ASP A 198 -1.44 12.40 -3.30
N ILE A 199 -0.27 11.97 -2.83
CA ILE A 199 0.38 12.55 -1.65
C ILE A 199 0.60 14.07 -1.83
N LYS A 200 1.13 14.50 -2.98
CA LYS A 200 1.34 15.94 -3.26
C LYS A 200 0.02 16.71 -3.28
N GLN A 201 -1.02 16.14 -3.87
CA GLN A 201 -2.35 16.75 -3.92
C GLN A 201 -2.95 16.89 -2.52
N ILE A 202 -2.87 15.83 -1.70
CA ILE A 202 -3.37 15.84 -0.32
C ILE A 202 -2.59 16.86 0.52
N GLU A 203 -1.26 16.92 0.39
CA GLU A 203 -0.45 17.91 1.10
C GLU A 203 -0.89 19.34 0.76
N ALA A 204 -1.09 19.63 -0.53
CA ALA A 204 -1.57 20.94 -0.99
C ALA A 204 -3.00 21.27 -0.53
N GLN A 205 -3.86 20.24 -0.37
CA GLN A 205 -5.25 20.42 0.01
C GLN A 205 -5.44 20.62 1.53
N PHE A 206 -4.68 19.92 2.36
CA PHE A 206 -4.96 19.82 3.80
C PHE A 206 -3.91 20.46 4.71
N LEU A 207 -2.71 20.76 4.22
CA LEU A 207 -1.59 21.25 5.02
C LEU A 207 -1.18 22.66 4.57
N ASP A 208 -0.63 23.46 5.49
CA ASP A 208 -0.36 24.90 5.26
C ASP A 208 1.03 25.36 5.73
N GLY A 209 1.96 24.41 5.88
CA GLY A 209 3.37 24.68 6.17
C GLY A 209 4.26 24.79 4.93
N THR A 210 5.57 24.67 5.12
CA THR A 210 6.59 24.63 4.06
C THR A 210 7.13 23.23 3.86
N MET A 211 7.40 22.84 2.61
CA MET A 211 7.99 21.54 2.29
C MET A 211 9.40 21.41 2.90
N ASP A 212 9.63 20.32 3.62
CA ASP A 212 10.88 20.03 4.30
C ASP A 212 11.37 18.60 3.99
N GLY A 213 11.92 18.41 2.79
CA GLY A 213 12.53 17.16 2.36
C GLY A 213 11.64 15.92 2.60
N ASP A 214 12.20 14.90 3.24
CA ASP A 214 11.47 13.66 3.58
C ASP A 214 10.54 13.80 4.80
N LEU A 215 10.54 14.94 5.49
CA LEU A 215 9.57 15.21 6.55
C LEU A 215 8.20 15.62 6.01
N GLY A 216 8.13 16.06 4.75
CA GLY A 216 6.91 16.59 4.13
C GLY A 216 6.64 18.05 4.52
N VAL A 217 5.37 18.47 4.49
CA VAL A 217 4.97 19.83 4.84
C VAL A 217 5.08 20.05 6.37
N VAL A 218 5.85 21.07 6.77
CA VAL A 218 6.11 21.44 8.17
C VAL A 218 5.83 22.93 8.36
N ARG A 219 4.94 23.25 9.31
CA ARG A 219 4.66 24.61 9.75
C ARG A 219 5.55 25.01 10.93
N ARG A 220 5.69 24.10 11.90
CA ARG A 220 6.44 24.31 13.13
C ARG A 220 6.93 22.97 13.67
N MET A 221 8.09 22.97 14.32
CA MET A 221 8.66 21.79 14.97
C MET A 221 9.21 22.15 16.34
N LEU A 222 8.89 21.35 17.35
CA LEU A 222 9.35 21.53 18.72
C LEU A 222 9.38 20.19 19.48
N ALA A 223 10.15 20.10 20.55
CA ALA A 223 10.04 19.02 21.53
C ALA A 223 9.15 19.50 22.67
N GLY A 224 8.23 18.67 23.13
CA GLY A 224 7.27 19.00 24.19
C GLY A 224 7.19 17.91 25.25
N ARG A 225 7.05 18.33 26.51
CA ARG A 225 6.70 17.47 27.65
C ARG A 225 5.57 18.08 28.46
N SER A 226 4.44 17.39 28.52
CA SER A 226 3.31 17.71 29.39
C SER A 226 3.51 17.21 30.81
N ASP A 227 2.62 17.59 31.72
CA ASP A 227 2.49 17.06 33.08
C ASP A 227 1.88 15.64 33.11
N ILE A 228 1.36 15.15 31.99
CA ILE A 228 0.74 13.84 31.88
C ILE A 228 1.80 12.77 31.62
N GLN A 229 1.79 11.71 32.43
CA GLN A 229 2.59 10.50 32.16
C GLN A 229 2.09 9.80 30.89
N GLY A 230 2.95 9.71 29.87
CA GLY A 230 2.73 8.96 28.63
C GLY A 230 3.94 8.10 28.24
N GLN A 231 3.97 7.57 27.00
CA GLN A 231 5.10 6.79 26.48
C GLN A 231 6.40 7.60 26.47
N ASP A 232 6.29 8.83 25.97
CA ASP A 232 7.33 9.85 25.86
C ASP A 232 6.88 11.09 26.64
N GLY A 233 6.76 12.27 26.00
CA GLY A 233 6.37 13.53 26.66
C GLY A 233 4.88 13.69 26.98
N GLY A 234 4.06 12.66 26.80
CA GLY A 234 2.61 12.74 27.08
C GLY A 234 1.80 13.65 26.15
N MET A 235 2.42 14.16 25.08
CA MET A 235 1.83 15.23 24.24
C MET A 235 0.50 14.84 23.57
N VAL A 236 0.38 13.61 23.07
CA VAL A 236 -0.87 13.15 22.41
C VAL A 236 -2.03 13.19 23.40
N THR A 237 -1.85 12.58 24.57
CA THR A 237 -2.87 12.55 25.63
C THR A 237 -3.23 13.95 26.07
N ALA A 238 -2.23 14.83 26.26
CA ALA A 238 -2.46 16.20 26.69
C ALA A 238 -3.25 17.03 25.66
N MET A 239 -2.94 16.89 24.36
CA MET A 239 -3.69 17.54 23.28
C MET A 239 -5.16 17.06 23.24
N LEU A 240 -5.40 15.76 23.40
CA LEU A 240 -6.76 15.20 23.37
C LEU A 240 -7.60 15.68 24.55
N LEU A 241 -7.08 15.58 25.78
CA LEU A 241 -7.77 16.03 26.99
C LEU A 241 -8.06 17.53 26.91
N ARG A 242 -7.06 18.34 26.55
CA ARG A 242 -7.23 19.79 26.43
C ARG A 242 -8.20 20.17 25.33
N GLY A 243 -8.19 19.42 24.21
CA GLY A 243 -9.13 19.59 23.11
C GLY A 243 -10.58 19.31 23.54
N MET A 244 -10.82 18.28 24.35
CA MET A 244 -12.14 17.99 24.92
C MET A 244 -12.58 19.06 25.92
N GLU A 245 -11.72 19.45 26.86
CA GLU A 245 -12.02 20.48 27.87
C GLU A 245 -12.45 21.81 27.26
N ARG A 246 -11.85 22.20 26.14
CA ARG A 246 -12.13 23.47 25.44
C ARG A 246 -13.27 23.35 24.43
N GLY A 247 -13.89 22.19 24.26
CA GLY A 247 -14.93 21.95 23.25
C GLY A 247 -14.41 21.99 21.80
N LEU A 248 -13.09 21.80 21.61
CA LEU A 248 -12.47 21.65 20.30
C LEU A 248 -12.72 20.25 19.73
N LEU A 249 -12.83 19.23 20.58
CA LEU A 249 -13.06 17.83 20.20
C LEU A 249 -14.29 17.29 20.92
N ASP A 250 -15.15 16.58 20.18
CA ASP A 250 -16.32 15.86 20.71
C ASP A 250 -15.97 14.42 21.11
N ALA A 251 -14.94 13.86 20.47
CA ALA A 251 -14.45 12.49 20.68
C ALA A 251 -13.06 12.29 20.08
N ALA A 252 -12.39 11.20 20.48
CA ALA A 252 -11.11 10.77 19.91
C ALA A 252 -11.12 9.27 19.60
N VAL A 253 -10.65 8.90 18.40
CA VAL A 253 -10.34 7.52 18.03
C VAL A 253 -8.91 7.22 18.47
N VAL A 254 -8.77 6.27 19.40
CA VAL A 254 -7.51 5.89 20.04
C VAL A 254 -7.40 4.37 20.14
N VAL A 255 -6.19 3.86 20.40
CA VAL A 255 -5.93 2.42 20.51
C VAL A 255 -5.59 2.05 21.95
N ARG A 256 -6.34 1.11 22.53
CA ARG A 256 -6.04 0.52 23.85
C ARG A 256 -5.59 -0.93 23.71
N ALA A 257 -4.91 -1.43 24.74
CA ALA A 257 -4.60 -2.85 24.84
C ALA A 257 -5.90 -3.65 25.01
N ASP A 258 -5.90 -4.87 24.47
CA ASP A 258 -7.02 -5.80 24.54
C ASP A 258 -6.47 -7.21 24.83
N GLU A 259 -7.06 -7.91 25.80
CA GLU A 259 -6.55 -9.22 26.24
C GLU A 259 -6.71 -10.32 25.18
N ARG A 260 -7.63 -10.16 24.21
CA ARG A 260 -7.93 -11.19 23.20
C ARG A 260 -7.21 -10.92 21.89
N CYS A 261 -7.13 -9.66 21.47
CA CYS A 261 -6.62 -9.26 20.16
C CYS A 261 -5.30 -8.48 20.25
N GLY A 262 -4.73 -8.32 21.44
CA GLY A 262 -3.54 -7.52 21.73
C GLY A 262 -3.87 -6.03 21.87
N ALA A 263 -4.63 -5.46 20.92
CA ALA A 263 -5.15 -4.11 21.02
C ALA A 263 -6.40 -3.89 20.14
N VAL A 264 -7.18 -2.85 20.46
CA VAL A 264 -8.40 -2.48 19.74
C VAL A 264 -8.50 -0.96 19.60
N ALA A 265 -8.95 -0.50 18.43
CA ALA A 265 -9.32 0.90 18.22
C ALA A 265 -10.70 1.14 18.84
N PHE A 266 -10.83 2.20 19.61
CA PHE A 266 -12.08 2.54 20.26
C PHE A 266 -12.29 4.04 20.30
N LEU A 267 -13.56 4.40 20.50
CA LEU A 267 -14.00 5.78 20.65
C LEU A 267 -13.87 6.19 22.11
N ALA A 268 -12.97 7.14 22.40
CA ALA A 268 -12.87 7.80 23.69
C ALA A 268 -13.69 9.09 23.68
N GLU A 269 -14.62 9.20 24.64
CA GLU A 269 -15.55 10.35 24.77
C GLU A 269 -15.30 11.14 26.06
N ASP A 270 -14.39 10.67 26.92
CA ASP A 270 -14.06 11.27 28.21
C ASP A 270 -12.57 11.09 28.55
N ALA A 271 -12.14 11.76 29.62
CA ALA A 271 -10.75 11.77 30.05
C ALA A 271 -10.23 10.39 30.46
N ASP A 272 -11.04 9.60 31.18
CA ASP A 272 -10.67 8.27 31.66
C ASP A 272 -10.42 7.32 30.47
N SER A 273 -11.29 7.39 29.47
CA SER A 273 -11.19 6.66 28.22
C SER A 273 -9.89 7.01 27.49
N ILE A 274 -9.56 8.30 27.37
CA ILE A 274 -8.26 8.71 26.76
C ILE A 274 -7.08 8.14 27.55
N MET A 275 -7.15 8.17 28.88
CA MET A 275 -6.06 7.72 29.76
C MET A 275 -5.81 6.21 29.69
N GLN A 276 -6.83 5.40 29.36
CA GLN A 276 -6.70 3.96 29.10
C GLN A 276 -5.94 3.65 27.81
N ALA A 277 -5.89 4.57 26.85
CA ALA A 277 -5.20 4.36 25.58
C ALA A 277 -3.68 4.63 25.63
N ARG A 278 -3.15 5.08 26.77
CA ARG A 278 -1.73 5.47 26.92
C ARG A 278 -0.76 4.32 26.67
N GLY A 279 0.45 4.68 26.22
CA GLY A 279 1.53 3.73 25.94
C GLY A 279 1.45 3.16 24.52
N THR A 280 2.60 2.84 23.95
CA THR A 280 2.69 2.32 22.58
C THR A 280 2.31 0.84 22.52
N LYS A 281 1.47 0.48 21.55
CA LYS A 281 1.19 -0.90 21.17
C LYS A 281 1.73 -1.10 19.76
N TYR A 282 2.70 -1.98 19.60
CA TYR A 282 3.37 -2.22 18.30
C TYR A 282 2.56 -3.17 17.41
N VAL A 283 1.26 -2.89 17.28
CA VAL A 283 0.27 -3.70 16.56
C VAL A 283 -0.48 -2.82 15.57
N ARG A 284 -0.64 -3.28 14.33
CA ARG A 284 -1.48 -2.63 13.32
C ARG A 284 -2.95 -2.94 13.57
N ILE A 285 -3.76 -1.89 13.69
CA ILE A 285 -5.22 -1.94 13.91
C ILE A 285 -5.89 -0.89 13.02
N SER A 286 -7.05 -1.17 12.42
CA SER A 286 -7.74 -0.13 11.66
C SER A 286 -8.42 0.88 12.58
N VAL A 287 -8.29 2.17 12.24
CA VAL A 287 -9.00 3.27 12.92
C VAL A 287 -10.32 3.64 12.23
N ILE A 288 -10.56 3.11 11.02
CA ILE A 288 -11.70 3.48 10.19
C ILE A 288 -13.04 3.06 10.81
N PRO A 289 -13.23 1.82 11.33
CA PRO A 289 -14.50 1.44 11.93
C PRO A 289 -14.88 2.33 13.11
N ALA A 290 -13.93 2.61 14.00
CA ALA A 290 -14.13 3.48 15.16
C ALA A 290 -14.43 4.93 14.75
N LEU A 291 -13.78 5.44 13.70
CA LEU A 291 -14.05 6.77 13.14
C LEU A 291 -15.45 6.85 12.53
N VAL A 292 -15.83 5.89 11.68
CA VAL A 292 -17.16 5.85 11.07
C VAL A 292 -18.24 5.73 12.15
N GLN A 293 -18.02 4.90 13.18
CA GLN A 293 -18.91 4.79 14.32
C GLN A 293 -19.07 6.13 15.06
N ALA A 294 -17.98 6.87 15.28
CA ALA A 294 -18.03 8.18 15.93
C ALA A 294 -18.91 9.18 15.14
N LEU A 295 -18.72 9.22 13.82
CA LEU A 295 -19.46 10.12 12.93
C LEU A 295 -20.94 9.73 12.84
N GLN A 296 -21.26 8.43 12.78
CA GLN A 296 -22.63 7.91 12.81
C GLN A 296 -23.36 8.23 14.13
N LYS A 297 -22.63 8.32 15.24
CA LYS A 297 -23.15 8.80 16.54
C LYS A 297 -23.35 10.33 16.59
N GLY A 298 -23.12 11.05 15.50
CA GLY A 298 -23.33 12.50 15.41
C GLY A 298 -22.18 13.34 15.96
N LYS A 299 -21.01 12.76 16.25
CA LYS A 299 -19.81 13.52 16.62
C LYS A 299 -19.32 14.30 15.41
N LYS A 300 -19.10 15.61 15.56
CA LYS A 300 -18.70 16.49 14.46
C LYS A 300 -17.20 16.74 14.48
N LYS A 301 -16.60 16.93 15.65
CA LYS A 301 -15.17 17.21 15.80
C LYS A 301 -14.45 16.01 16.39
N VAL A 302 -13.87 15.17 15.53
CA VAL A 302 -13.28 13.89 15.94
C VAL A 302 -11.77 13.90 15.72
N ALA A 303 -11.00 13.63 16.77
CA ALA A 303 -9.57 13.38 16.64
C ALA A 303 -9.30 11.91 16.29
N VAL A 304 -8.31 11.65 15.45
CA VAL A 304 -7.83 10.30 15.14
C VAL A 304 -6.35 10.24 15.45
N VAL A 305 -5.98 9.39 16.40
CA VAL A 305 -4.58 9.06 16.67
C VAL A 305 -4.22 7.82 15.88
N GLY A 306 -3.23 7.93 15.00
CA GLY A 306 -2.83 6.80 14.18
C GLY A 306 -1.40 6.85 13.68
N THR A 307 -0.88 5.70 13.30
CA THR A 307 0.40 5.52 12.60
C THR A 307 0.28 5.98 11.13
N PRO A 308 1.40 6.12 10.40
CA PRO A 308 1.40 6.69 9.06
C PRO A 308 0.44 6.01 8.07
N CYS A 309 0.34 4.67 8.08
CA CYS A 309 -0.59 3.95 7.20
C CYS A 309 -2.07 4.27 7.51
N GLN A 310 -2.42 4.40 8.79
CA GLN A 310 -3.78 4.78 9.21
C GLN A 310 -4.11 6.22 8.80
N ILE A 311 -3.19 7.17 9.04
CA ILE A 311 -3.35 8.57 8.62
C ILE A 311 -3.51 8.68 7.10
N ARG A 312 -2.72 7.91 6.35
CA ARG A 312 -2.80 7.82 4.89
C ARG A 312 -4.18 7.38 4.41
N VAL A 313 -4.74 6.31 4.99
CA VAL A 313 -6.09 5.84 4.64
C VAL A 313 -7.14 6.92 4.92
N VAL A 314 -7.12 7.53 6.11
CA VAL A 314 -8.09 8.57 6.46
C VAL A 314 -7.99 9.77 5.52
N ARG A 315 -6.77 10.20 5.15
CA ARG A 315 -6.56 11.32 4.21
C ARG A 315 -6.98 10.99 2.79
N ASN A 316 -6.72 9.77 2.32
CA ASN A 316 -7.18 9.31 1.02
C ASN A 316 -8.71 9.38 0.92
N LEU A 317 -9.42 8.87 1.93
CA LEU A 317 -10.88 8.97 2.04
C LEU A 317 -11.38 10.41 2.11
N GLN A 318 -10.66 11.29 2.83
CA GLN A 318 -10.98 12.73 2.84
C GLN A 318 -10.81 13.38 1.47
N SER A 319 -9.71 13.10 0.75
CA SER A 319 -9.47 13.68 -0.59
C SER A 319 -10.46 13.20 -1.64
N GLN A 320 -10.94 11.96 -1.51
CA GLN A 320 -11.98 11.39 -2.38
C GLN A 320 -13.41 11.84 -2.00
N GLY A 321 -13.58 12.64 -0.94
CA GLY A 321 -14.88 13.14 -0.52
C GLY A 321 -15.78 12.12 0.19
N TYR A 322 -15.24 10.97 0.62
CA TYR A 322 -16.00 9.94 1.34
C TYR A 322 -16.68 10.51 2.59
N PHE A 323 -15.93 11.25 3.41
CA PHE A 323 -16.48 11.87 4.62
C PHE A 323 -17.34 13.08 4.32
N ALA A 324 -16.96 13.92 3.35
CA ALA A 324 -17.72 15.13 3.02
C ALA A 324 -19.12 14.81 2.46
N SER A 325 -19.25 13.74 1.68
CA SER A 325 -20.53 13.28 1.13
C SER A 325 -21.47 12.68 2.18
N ARG A 326 -20.93 12.02 3.20
CA ARG A 326 -21.71 11.29 4.22
C ARG A 326 -21.89 12.05 5.53
N PHE A 327 -20.91 12.88 5.88
CA PHE A 327 -20.80 13.61 7.14
C PHE A 327 -20.28 15.04 6.87
N PRO A 328 -21.07 15.91 6.21
CA PRO A 328 -20.60 17.22 5.71
C PRO A 328 -20.12 18.18 6.82
N ASP A 329 -20.65 18.03 8.04
CA ASP A 329 -20.25 18.84 9.20
C ASP A 329 -19.03 18.28 9.96
N ALA A 330 -18.45 17.17 9.50
CA ALA A 330 -17.37 16.50 10.22
C ALA A 330 -16.02 17.24 10.04
N GLU A 331 -15.47 17.70 11.15
CA GLU A 331 -14.09 18.17 11.27
C GLU A 331 -13.23 17.07 11.89
N ILE A 332 -12.41 16.41 11.06
CA ILE A 332 -11.52 15.33 11.51
C ILE A 332 -10.11 15.89 11.73
N PHE A 333 -9.57 15.70 12.93
CA PHE A 333 -8.23 16.11 13.35
C PHE A 333 -7.29 14.89 13.35
N LEU A 334 -6.17 14.96 12.65
CA LEU A 334 -5.25 13.83 12.53
C LEU A 334 -3.98 14.02 13.37
N LEU A 335 -3.81 13.19 14.40
CA LEU A 335 -2.60 13.12 15.21
C LEU A 335 -1.80 11.88 14.78
N GLY A 336 -0.78 12.10 13.97
CA GLY A 336 0.05 11.06 13.39
C GLY A 336 1.20 10.64 14.29
N LEU A 337 1.31 9.38 14.66
CA LEU A 337 2.45 8.85 15.40
C LEU A 337 3.63 8.60 14.45
N PHE A 338 4.86 8.78 14.95
CA PHE A 338 6.02 8.26 14.23
C PHE A 338 6.01 6.74 14.30
N CYS A 339 6.29 6.09 13.19
CA CYS A 339 6.31 4.63 13.12
C CYS A 339 7.39 4.18 12.16
N PHE A 340 8.32 3.34 12.64
CA PHE A 340 9.31 2.71 11.78
C PHE A 340 8.80 1.36 11.27
N GLU A 341 8.36 0.49 12.17
CA GLU A 341 7.79 -0.82 11.86
C GLU A 341 6.77 -1.24 12.94
N SER A 342 5.92 -2.21 12.60
CA SER A 342 5.00 -2.89 13.51
C SER A 342 5.28 -4.37 13.46
N PHE A 343 4.92 -5.12 14.50
CA PHE A 343 5.18 -6.55 14.58
C PHE A 343 3.88 -7.37 14.60
N ASP A 344 3.97 -8.64 14.23
CA ASP A 344 2.98 -9.64 14.62
C ASP A 344 3.09 -9.83 16.14
N TYR A 345 2.04 -9.42 16.87
CA TYR A 345 2.08 -9.40 18.33
C TYR A 345 2.21 -10.79 18.95
N ALA A 346 1.53 -11.80 18.37
CA ALA A 346 1.57 -13.16 18.90
C ALA A 346 2.97 -13.76 18.72
N ARG A 347 3.56 -13.57 17.54
CA ARG A 347 4.92 -14.02 17.24
C ARG A 347 5.96 -13.25 18.05
N LEU A 348 5.79 -11.94 18.20
CA LEU A 348 6.64 -11.11 19.06
C LEU A 348 6.58 -11.58 20.51
N LYS A 349 5.39 -11.81 21.06
CA LYS A 349 5.21 -12.30 22.43
C LYS A 349 5.91 -13.63 22.64
N SER A 350 5.72 -14.60 21.74
CA SER A 350 6.39 -15.90 21.81
C SER A 350 7.92 -15.73 21.78
N HIS A 351 8.44 -14.97 20.81
CA HIS A 351 9.87 -14.78 20.64
C HIS A 351 10.52 -14.09 21.85
N ILE A 352 9.86 -13.06 22.39
CA ILE A 352 10.34 -12.33 23.56
C ILE A 352 10.28 -13.20 24.83
N SER A 353 9.23 -14.01 24.99
CA SER A 353 9.15 -15.01 26.06
C SER A 353 10.32 -15.99 25.97
N ASP A 354 10.63 -16.51 24.78
CA ASP A 354 11.74 -17.44 24.58
C ASP A 354 13.10 -16.78 24.87
N LEU A 355 13.29 -15.53 24.43
CA LEU A 355 14.55 -14.81 24.55
C LEU A 355 14.84 -14.33 25.98
N PHE A 356 13.81 -13.98 26.75
CA PHE A 356 13.95 -13.47 28.13
C PHE A 356 13.45 -14.44 29.21
N GLY A 357 13.41 -15.75 28.92
CA GLY A 357 13.20 -16.78 29.94
C GLY A 357 11.80 -16.80 30.55
N GLY A 358 10.76 -16.64 29.72
CA GLY A 358 9.35 -16.67 30.13
C GLY A 358 8.73 -15.30 30.39
N LEU A 359 9.33 -14.21 29.88
CA LEU A 359 8.77 -12.87 30.02
C LEU A 359 7.40 -12.78 29.34
N ASP A 360 6.39 -12.42 30.13
CA ASP A 360 5.04 -12.17 29.63
C ASP A 360 4.90 -10.70 29.20
N LEU A 361 4.96 -10.46 27.89
CA LEU A 361 4.95 -9.11 27.33
C LEU A 361 3.67 -8.34 27.68
N ASP A 362 2.54 -9.02 27.90
CA ASP A 362 1.27 -8.39 28.29
C ASP A 362 1.33 -7.78 29.69
N LYS A 363 2.26 -8.25 30.54
CA LYS A 363 2.49 -7.74 31.90
C LYS A 363 3.65 -6.75 31.97
N ALA A 364 4.28 -6.42 30.84
CA ALA A 364 5.34 -5.43 30.83
C ALA A 364 4.76 -4.04 31.20
N ALA A 365 5.40 -3.37 32.16
CA ALA A 365 5.03 -2.02 32.57
C ALA A 365 5.27 -0.99 31.46
N LYS A 366 6.27 -1.25 30.60
CA LYS A 366 6.61 -0.41 29.45
C LYS A 366 7.31 -1.24 28.38
N VAL A 367 7.07 -0.91 27.12
CA VAL A 367 7.80 -1.44 25.96
C VAL A 367 8.23 -0.27 25.07
N GLN A 368 9.49 -0.21 24.66
CA GLN A 368 10.03 0.91 23.90
C GLN A 368 11.05 0.45 22.86
N ILE A 369 11.01 1.05 21.67
CA ILE A 369 12.09 0.96 20.70
C ILE A 369 12.86 2.28 20.69
N ALA A 370 14.15 2.21 21.01
CA ALA A 370 15.03 3.37 21.04
C ALA A 370 16.44 2.99 20.62
N ARG A 371 17.06 3.81 19.75
CA ARG A 371 18.46 3.66 19.31
C ARG A 371 18.78 2.23 18.80
N GLY A 372 17.86 1.63 18.05
CA GLY A 372 18.03 0.28 17.48
C GLY A 372 17.89 -0.87 18.48
N LYS A 373 17.43 -0.61 19.71
CA LYS A 373 17.12 -1.63 20.71
C LYS A 373 15.63 -1.68 21.00
N PHE A 374 15.12 -2.90 21.15
CA PHE A 374 13.83 -3.17 21.78
C PHE A 374 14.06 -3.30 23.28
N LEU A 375 13.26 -2.62 24.08
CA LEU A 375 13.35 -2.52 25.53
C LEU A 375 12.01 -2.91 26.14
N ALA A 376 12.00 -3.81 27.12
CA ALA A 376 10.82 -4.20 27.86
C ALA A 376 11.11 -4.16 29.37
N TRP A 377 10.25 -3.49 30.14
CA TRP A 377 10.35 -3.44 31.60
C TRP A 377 9.28 -4.32 32.22
N ALA A 378 9.68 -5.41 32.88
CA ALA A 378 8.78 -6.35 33.53
C ALA A 378 9.36 -6.77 34.89
N GLY A 379 8.51 -6.89 35.92
CA GLY A 379 8.96 -7.32 37.25
C GLY A 379 10.04 -6.42 37.89
N GLY A 380 10.15 -5.16 37.48
CA GLY A 380 11.20 -4.23 37.94
C GLY A 380 12.57 -4.42 37.29
N GLN A 381 12.69 -5.30 36.29
CA GLN A 381 13.90 -5.52 35.50
C GLN A 381 13.74 -4.96 34.08
N GLU A 382 14.84 -4.52 33.50
CA GLU A 382 14.92 -4.11 32.10
C GLU A 382 15.49 -5.26 31.26
N HIS A 383 14.77 -5.61 30.19
CA HIS A 383 15.19 -6.59 29.20
C HIS A 383 15.39 -5.90 27.85
N SER A 384 16.43 -6.29 27.11
CA SER A 384 16.73 -5.67 25.81
C SER A 384 17.31 -6.63 24.77
N CYS A 385 16.94 -6.41 23.51
CA CYS A 385 17.54 -7.06 22.33
C CYS A 385 17.69 -6.05 21.18
N ARG A 386 18.42 -6.40 20.12
CA ARG A 386 18.54 -5.52 18.94
C ARG A 386 17.27 -5.63 18.10
N VAL A 387 16.78 -4.51 17.58
CA VAL A 387 15.60 -4.50 16.70
C VAL A 387 15.84 -5.32 15.42
N SER A 388 17.08 -5.35 14.94
CA SER A 388 17.47 -6.17 13.77
C SER A 388 17.23 -7.68 13.97
N GLU A 389 17.19 -8.16 15.21
CA GLU A 389 16.88 -9.57 15.53
C GLU A 389 15.38 -9.87 15.40
N LEU A 390 14.54 -8.82 15.40
CA LEU A 390 13.08 -8.92 15.28
C LEU A 390 12.59 -8.81 13.83
N GLY A 391 13.48 -8.71 12.84
CA GLY A 391 13.12 -8.48 11.44
C GLY A 391 12.14 -9.52 10.87
N GLY A 392 12.31 -10.80 11.23
CA GLY A 392 11.39 -11.86 10.80
C GLY A 392 9.99 -11.82 11.43
N LEU A 393 9.76 -10.90 12.38
CA LEU A 393 8.51 -10.69 13.11
C LEU A 393 7.78 -9.42 12.66
N VAL A 394 8.41 -8.63 11.79
CA VAL A 394 7.82 -7.42 11.21
C VAL A 394 6.57 -7.81 10.44
N ARG A 395 5.51 -7.02 10.63
CA ARG A 395 4.22 -7.26 10.00
C ARG A 395 4.26 -6.95 8.51
N GLU A 396 3.53 -7.73 7.74
CA GLU A 396 3.45 -7.63 6.29
C GLU A 396 3.08 -6.22 5.84
N GLY A 397 3.72 -5.76 4.77
CA GLY A 397 3.54 -4.44 4.18
C GLY A 397 4.31 -3.30 4.87
N CYS A 398 4.86 -3.48 6.08
CA CYS A 398 5.68 -2.43 6.72
C CYS A 398 6.90 -2.05 5.87
N ASP A 399 7.51 -3.04 5.22
CA ASP A 399 8.65 -2.88 4.33
C ASP A 399 8.33 -2.07 3.06
N TYR A 400 7.06 -1.91 2.74
CA TYR A 400 6.57 -1.07 1.63
C TYR A 400 6.08 0.30 2.12
N CYS A 401 6.18 0.61 3.41
CA CYS A 401 5.79 1.91 3.94
C CYS A 401 6.98 2.86 3.98
N GLY A 402 7.01 3.86 3.10
CA GLY A 402 8.05 4.90 3.09
C GLY A 402 7.83 6.07 4.06
N ASP A 403 6.78 6.05 4.88
CA ASP A 403 6.44 7.17 5.77
C ASP A 403 6.80 6.84 7.23
N LEU A 404 7.75 7.60 7.78
CA LEU A 404 8.13 7.52 9.20
C LEU A 404 7.30 8.46 10.06
N VAL A 405 7.05 9.68 9.58
CA VAL A 405 6.65 10.82 10.40
C VAL A 405 5.18 11.19 10.23
N SER A 406 4.36 10.27 9.71
CA SER A 406 2.94 10.51 9.41
C SER A 406 2.74 11.81 8.64
N ARG A 407 3.36 11.91 7.46
CA ARG A 407 3.54 13.19 6.73
C ARG A 407 2.24 13.90 6.39
N LEU A 408 1.13 13.15 6.33
CA LEU A 408 -0.21 13.67 5.99
C LEU A 408 -1.06 14.05 7.21
N ALA A 409 -0.53 13.97 8.43
CA ALA A 409 -1.27 14.33 9.65
C ALA A 409 -1.42 15.86 9.80
N ASP A 410 -2.29 16.32 10.71
CA ASP A 410 -2.33 17.73 11.11
C ASP A 410 -1.20 18.06 12.09
N ILE A 411 -0.92 17.13 13.01
CA ILE A 411 0.25 17.10 13.87
C ILE A 411 0.87 15.70 13.81
N SER A 412 2.20 15.63 13.73
CA SER A 412 2.93 14.38 13.90
C SER A 412 3.74 14.36 15.20
N ILE A 413 3.72 13.23 15.91
CA ILE A 413 4.32 13.09 17.24
C ILE A 413 5.19 11.83 17.31
N GLY A 414 6.39 11.93 17.86
CA GLY A 414 7.23 10.76 18.16
C GLY A 414 8.41 11.07 19.08
N SER A 415 9.19 10.04 19.39
CA SER A 415 10.33 10.13 20.33
C SER A 415 11.65 10.54 19.66
N VAL A 416 11.78 10.36 18.34
CA VAL A 416 13.02 10.66 17.61
C VAL A 416 13.22 12.17 17.51
N GLY A 417 14.45 12.64 17.73
CA GLY A 417 14.83 14.05 17.65
C GLY A 417 14.65 14.83 18.94
N SER A 418 13.94 14.29 19.93
CA SER A 418 13.75 14.90 21.25
C SER A 418 14.68 14.29 22.32
N PRO A 419 14.86 14.97 23.47
CA PRO A 419 15.45 14.38 24.67
C PRO A 419 14.57 13.28 25.28
N GLU A 420 15.14 12.48 26.17
CA GLU A 420 14.39 11.46 26.91
C GLU A 420 13.26 12.10 27.74
N GLY A 421 12.07 11.50 27.68
CA GLY A 421 10.86 12.03 28.33
C GLY A 421 10.20 13.20 27.59
N PHE A 422 10.67 13.58 26.40
CA PHE A 422 10.04 14.56 25.53
C PHE A 422 9.57 13.89 24.24
N SER A 423 8.52 14.45 23.64
CA SER A 423 8.07 14.08 22.29
C SER A 423 8.43 15.19 21.30
N THR A 424 9.02 14.83 20.17
CA THR A 424 9.01 15.69 18.98
C THR A 424 7.58 15.86 18.49
N VAL A 425 7.18 17.11 18.24
CA VAL A 425 5.89 17.52 17.70
C VAL A 425 6.14 18.32 16.43
N ILE A 426 5.62 17.84 15.31
CA ILE A 426 5.66 18.50 13.99
C ILE A 426 4.24 18.97 13.67
N VAL A 427 4.00 20.27 13.69
CA VAL A 427 2.72 20.86 13.26
C VAL A 427 2.76 21.07 11.75
N ARG A 428 1.68 20.69 11.06
CA ARG A 428 1.61 20.68 9.59
C ARG A 428 0.48 21.52 9.02
N SER A 429 -0.59 21.73 9.80
CA SER A 429 -1.75 22.52 9.41
C SER A 429 -2.16 23.49 10.53
N GLY A 430 -2.84 24.58 10.18
CA GLY A 430 -3.49 25.46 11.16
C GLY A 430 -4.55 24.74 12.01
N ARG A 431 -5.21 23.70 11.45
CA ARG A 431 -6.08 22.81 12.23
C ARG A 431 -5.29 22.08 13.33
N GLY A 432 -4.10 21.61 13.00
CA GLY A 432 -3.17 21.02 13.96
C GLY A 432 -2.79 22.00 15.07
N GLU A 433 -2.35 23.21 14.71
CA GLU A 433 -1.91 24.22 15.69
C GLU A 433 -2.97 24.50 16.78
N ARG A 434 -4.27 24.46 16.44
CA ARG A 434 -5.38 24.62 17.40
C ARG A 434 -5.36 23.61 18.56
N LEU A 435 -4.78 22.42 18.37
CA LEU A 435 -4.64 21.39 19.41
C LEU A 435 -3.56 21.73 20.45
N LEU A 436 -2.61 22.62 20.11
CA LEU A 436 -1.57 23.10 21.02
C LEU A 436 -1.96 24.36 21.79
N GLU A 437 -2.98 25.08 21.32
CA GLU A 437 -3.44 26.31 21.96
C GLU A 437 -3.85 26.07 23.42
N GLY A 438 -3.35 26.91 24.33
CA GLY A 438 -3.67 26.81 25.75
C GLY A 438 -3.27 25.50 26.41
N LEU A 439 -2.38 24.71 25.78
CA LEU A 439 -1.76 23.52 26.36
C LEU A 439 -0.52 23.93 27.16
N ALA A 440 -0.44 23.52 28.42
CA ALA A 440 0.75 23.70 29.23
C ALA A 440 1.74 22.56 28.97
N PHE A 441 2.93 22.88 28.48
CA PHE A 441 4.02 21.92 28.29
C PHE A 441 5.37 22.63 28.32
N GLU A 442 6.43 21.89 28.62
CA GLU A 442 7.81 22.37 28.55
C GLU A 442 8.35 22.22 27.11
N PRO A 443 8.69 23.31 26.41
CA PRO A 443 9.26 23.25 25.07
C PRO A 443 10.78 23.06 25.10
N LYS A 444 11.32 22.31 24.14
CA LYS A 444 12.76 22.19 23.85
C LYS A 444 13.02 22.19 22.34
N GLU A 445 14.28 22.42 21.98
CA GLU A 445 14.74 22.29 20.60
C GLU A 445 14.74 20.83 20.13
N VAL A 446 14.50 20.65 18.84
CA VAL A 446 14.47 19.34 18.17
C VAL A 446 15.72 19.16 17.34
N ARG A 447 16.34 17.99 17.45
CA ARG A 447 17.39 17.54 16.54
C ARG A 447 16.77 17.07 15.23
N ARG A 448 16.45 18.03 14.36
CA ARG A 448 15.80 17.79 13.07
C ARG A 448 16.55 16.80 12.18
N GLU A 449 17.88 16.85 12.18
CA GLU A 449 18.72 15.97 11.35
C GLU A 449 18.55 14.48 11.69
N ASP A 450 18.36 14.14 12.98
CA ASP A 450 18.13 12.76 13.43
C ASP A 450 16.83 12.18 12.83
N ILE A 451 15.80 13.01 12.75
CA ILE A 451 14.48 12.63 12.19
C ILE A 451 14.59 12.47 10.68
N LEU A 452 15.21 13.43 10.01
CA LEU A 452 15.43 13.39 8.56
C LEU A 452 16.20 12.14 8.14
N LYS A 453 17.27 11.80 8.85
CA LYS A 453 18.08 10.62 8.55
C LYS A 453 17.27 9.33 8.62
N LEU A 454 16.44 9.17 9.66
CA LEU A 454 15.58 7.98 9.79
C LEU A 454 14.44 7.98 8.78
N ALA A 455 13.85 9.15 8.46
CA ALA A 455 12.80 9.26 7.46
C ALA A 455 13.32 8.87 6.07
N ALA A 456 14.49 9.40 5.68
CA ALA A 456 15.16 9.07 4.43
C ALA A 456 15.53 7.58 4.35
N MET A 457 16.02 7.00 5.45
CA MET A 457 16.33 5.57 5.52
C MET A 457 15.08 4.71 5.29
N LYS A 458 13.98 5.00 5.99
CA LYS A 458 12.72 4.26 5.82
C LYS A 458 12.17 4.37 4.40
N LYS A 459 12.17 5.58 3.84
CA LYS A 459 11.76 5.82 2.45
C LYS A 459 12.59 5.02 1.46
N LYS A 460 13.92 5.07 1.60
CA LYS A 460 14.84 4.33 0.73
C LYS A 460 14.59 2.81 0.79
N ASN A 461 14.38 2.25 1.98
CA ASN A 461 14.08 0.83 2.13
C ASN A 461 12.78 0.46 1.40
N ALA A 462 11.74 1.28 1.55
CA ALA A 462 10.48 1.06 0.83
C ALA A 462 10.65 1.19 -0.69
N GLU A 463 11.40 2.17 -1.17
CA GLU A 463 11.70 2.34 -2.61
C GLU A 463 12.46 1.16 -3.19
N GLN A 464 13.38 0.55 -2.43
CA GLN A 464 14.08 -0.67 -2.84
C GLN A 464 13.13 -1.86 -3.02
N ASN A 465 12.21 -2.05 -2.08
CA ASN A 465 11.20 -3.12 -2.20
C ASN A 465 10.22 -2.84 -3.35
N PHE A 466 9.86 -1.57 -3.58
CA PHE A 466 9.05 -1.18 -4.74
C PHE A 466 9.80 -1.29 -6.08
N ALA A 467 11.13 -1.23 -6.09
CA ALA A 467 11.90 -1.33 -7.33
C ALA A 467 11.67 -2.66 -8.05
N GLU A 468 11.40 -3.75 -7.33
CA GLU A 468 11.02 -5.04 -7.93
C GLU A 468 9.66 -4.96 -8.63
N ILE A 469 8.72 -4.21 -8.07
CA ILE A 469 7.40 -3.95 -8.65
C ILE A 469 7.54 -3.01 -9.86
N LEU A 470 8.33 -1.95 -9.75
CA LEU A 470 8.47 -0.95 -10.82
C LEU A 470 9.35 -1.42 -11.98
N GLY A 471 10.36 -2.26 -11.70
CA GLY A 471 11.24 -2.85 -12.70
C GLY A 471 10.53 -3.76 -13.70
N GLY A 472 9.29 -4.18 -13.39
CA GLY A 472 8.44 -4.88 -14.34
C GLY A 472 8.03 -4.04 -15.56
N PHE A 473 8.10 -2.70 -15.46
CA PHE A 473 7.65 -1.76 -16.49
C PHE A 473 8.77 -1.17 -17.35
N SER A 474 10.03 -1.22 -16.91
CA SER A 474 11.15 -0.56 -17.63
C SER A 474 11.42 -1.14 -19.02
N GLU A 475 10.96 -2.36 -19.30
CA GLU A 475 11.04 -2.96 -20.65
C GLU A 475 9.84 -2.58 -21.55
N GLU A 476 8.71 -2.15 -20.98
CA GLU A 476 7.48 -1.83 -21.74
C GLU A 476 7.40 -0.33 -22.10
N ILE A 477 7.90 0.57 -21.24
CA ILE A 477 7.84 2.03 -21.45
C ILE A 477 8.70 2.48 -22.65
N GLU A 478 9.84 1.85 -22.90
CA GLU A 478 10.68 2.18 -24.09
C GLU A 478 9.99 1.81 -25.42
N ALA A 479 9.04 0.87 -25.41
CA ALA A 479 8.21 0.56 -26.58
C ALA A 479 7.01 1.52 -26.73
N GLU A 480 6.49 2.06 -25.63
CA GLU A 480 5.29 2.92 -25.59
C GLU A 480 5.52 4.34 -26.14
N GLU A 481 6.71 4.94 -25.97
CA GLU A 481 7.01 6.27 -26.54
C GLU A 481 7.07 6.29 -28.08
N SER A 482 7.02 5.13 -28.73
CA SER A 482 7.06 4.99 -30.20
C SER A 482 5.67 4.97 -30.86
N LEU A 483 4.58 4.92 -30.10
CA LEU A 483 3.22 4.75 -30.64
C LEU A 483 2.45 6.09 -30.69
N CYS A 484 1.95 6.43 -31.88
CA CYS A 484 1.01 7.54 -32.04
C CYS A 484 -0.25 7.27 -31.19
N PRO A 485 -0.79 8.28 -30.46
CA PRO A 485 -2.00 8.10 -29.67
C PRO A 485 -3.15 7.59 -30.54
N ALA A 486 -3.85 6.54 -30.10
CA ALA A 486 -5.06 6.09 -30.76
C ALA A 486 -6.06 7.25 -30.89
N PRO A 487 -6.76 7.38 -32.03
CA PRO A 487 -7.82 8.35 -32.18
C PRO A 487 -8.85 8.14 -31.05
N SER A 488 -9.17 9.20 -30.32
CA SER A 488 -10.15 9.22 -29.21
C SER A 488 -11.59 8.82 -29.61
N ALA A 489 -11.79 8.40 -30.85
CA ALA A 489 -13.06 8.22 -31.53
C ALA A 489 -13.49 6.75 -31.68
N ILE A 490 -12.67 5.75 -31.30
CA ILE A 490 -13.02 4.33 -31.54
C ILE A 490 -14.31 3.93 -30.81
N CYS A 491 -14.62 4.54 -29.65
CA CYS A 491 -15.85 4.22 -28.90
C CYS A 491 -16.60 5.42 -28.27
N ARG A 492 -16.17 6.68 -28.49
CA ARG A 492 -16.83 7.86 -27.84
C ARG A 492 -17.99 8.47 -28.63
N ARG A 493 -18.30 7.97 -29.83
CA ARG A 493 -19.42 8.45 -30.63
C ARG A 493 -20.42 7.31 -30.77
N GLU A 494 -21.64 7.55 -30.29
CA GLU A 494 -22.81 6.66 -30.28
C GLU A 494 -23.02 5.83 -29.00
N HIS A 495 -23.27 6.54 -27.88
CA HIS A 495 -24.29 6.16 -26.90
C HIS A 495 -25.01 7.40 -26.42
#